data_AF-A0A7R9UWM6-F1
#
_entry.id   AF-A0A7R9UWM6-F1
#
_cell.length_a   1.000
_cell.length_b   1.000
_cell.length_c   1.000
_cell.angle_alpha   90.00
_cell.angle_beta   90.00
_cell.angle_gamma   90.00
#
_symmetry.space_group_name_H-M   'P 1'
#
loop_
_entity.id
_entity.type
_entity.pdbx_description
1 polymer ?
#
loop_
_entity_poly.entity_id
_entity_poly.type
_entity_poly.pdbx_seq_one_letter_code
_entity_poly.pdbx_strand_id
1 'polypeptide(L)'
;ELHASMQSVVGSVLALTAAVALATMVVTTRAIGTQQDAVALTMWLGGLLSASALAAMAATGEGLAPADATARSWLALVGLALTSLVANVCLNLGLQRLDAAPAAVISSLELLFAYFFQSALLGQPLRPAAVVGGALIAASALGTSYAATTAIRPSVPMAER
;
A
#
# COMPACT_ATOMS: atom_id res chain seq x y z
N GLU A 1 12.75 -28.08 13.30
CA GLU A 1 12.54 -27.75 11.87
C GLU A 1 11.07 -27.72 11.47
N LEU A 2 10.25 -28.72 11.83
CA LEU A 2 8.81 -28.77 11.47
C LEU A 2 7.97 -27.57 11.97
N HIS A 3 8.31 -27.01 13.13
CA HIS A 3 7.62 -25.82 13.68
C HIS A 3 7.97 -24.54 12.90
N ALA A 4 9.21 -24.44 12.39
CA ALA A 4 9.68 -23.28 11.62
C ALA A 4 9.07 -23.27 10.20
N SER A 5 8.93 -24.43 9.57
CA SER A 5 8.23 -24.55 8.28
C SER A 5 6.73 -24.24 8.40
N MET A 6 6.11 -24.62 9.53
CA MET A 6 4.69 -24.34 9.75
C MET A 6 4.43 -22.84 9.94
N GLN A 7 5.31 -22.13 10.66
CA GLN A 7 5.24 -20.67 10.79
C GLN A 7 5.44 -19.94 9.45
N SER A 8 6.34 -20.40 8.58
CA SER A 8 6.54 -19.78 7.27
C SER A 8 5.35 -19.98 6.33
N VAL A 9 4.71 -21.15 6.37
CA VAL A 9 3.50 -21.44 5.56
C VAL A 9 2.33 -20.58 6.02
N VAL A 10 2.08 -20.49 7.33
CA VAL A 10 1.01 -19.64 7.88
C VAL A 10 1.23 -18.18 7.50
N GLY A 11 2.46 -17.67 7.64
CA GLY A 11 2.81 -16.31 7.22
C GLY A 11 2.58 -16.07 5.72
N SER A 12 2.91 -17.05 4.88
CA SER A 12 2.72 -16.94 3.42
C SER A 12 1.23 -16.90 3.04
N VAL A 13 0.40 -17.74 3.68
CA VAL A 13 -1.05 -17.75 3.44
C VAL A 13 -1.67 -16.42 3.89
N LEU A 14 -1.32 -15.93 5.07
CA LEU A 14 -1.80 -14.63 5.57
C LEU A 14 -1.39 -13.48 4.65
N ALA A 15 -0.15 -13.48 4.15
CA ALA A 15 0.32 -12.49 3.19
C ALA A 15 -0.45 -12.53 1.86
N LEU A 16 -0.76 -13.73 1.35
CA LEU A 16 -1.58 -13.89 0.15
C LEU A 16 -3.01 -13.39 0.35
N THR A 17 -3.62 -13.70 1.49
CA THR A 17 -4.96 -13.20 1.83
C THR A 17 -4.96 -11.68 1.93
N ALA A 18 -3.95 -11.09 2.56
CA ALA A 18 -3.78 -9.63 2.63
C ALA A 18 -3.61 -9.01 1.24
N ALA A 19 -2.86 -9.64 0.34
CA ALA A 19 -2.67 -9.17 -1.03
C ALA A 19 -4.00 -9.13 -1.81
N VAL A 20 -4.84 -10.16 -1.69
CA VAL A 20 -6.17 -10.19 -2.34
C VAL A 20 -7.10 -9.11 -1.77
N ALA A 21 -7.09 -8.93 -0.46
CA ALA A 21 -7.89 -7.89 0.20
C ALA A 21 -7.46 -6.48 -0.24
N LEU A 22 -6.15 -6.21 -0.28
CA LEU A 22 -5.60 -4.94 -0.76
C LEU A 22 -5.91 -4.70 -2.23
N ALA A 23 -5.82 -5.72 -3.08
CA ALA A 23 -6.19 -5.61 -4.49
C ALA A 23 -7.68 -5.26 -4.64
N THR A 24 -8.55 -5.91 -3.87
CA THR A 24 -9.99 -5.63 -3.87
C THR A 24 -10.27 -4.21 -3.41
N MET A 25 -9.62 -3.75 -2.33
CA MET A 25 -9.71 -2.38 -1.83
C MET A 25 -9.32 -1.35 -2.90
N VAL A 26 -8.20 -1.57 -3.59
CA VAL A 26 -7.74 -0.65 -4.65
C VAL A 26 -8.75 -0.59 -5.79
N VAL A 27 -9.31 -1.73 -6.20
CA VAL A 27 -10.31 -1.80 -7.27
C VAL A 27 -11.61 -1.12 -6.87
N THR A 28 -12.10 -1.33 -5.65
CA THR A 28 -13.36 -0.70 -5.18
C THR A 28 -13.20 0.80 -4.97
N THR A 29 -12.08 1.27 -4.40
CA THR A 29 -11.78 2.70 -4.30
C THR A 29 -11.80 3.38 -5.67
N ARG A 30 -11.26 2.71 -6.70
CA ARG A 30 -11.31 3.22 -8.08
C ARG A 30 -12.72 3.18 -8.67
N ALA A 31 -13.48 2.13 -8.42
CA ALA A 31 -14.85 2.01 -8.93
C ALA A 31 -15.78 3.12 -8.41
N ILE A 32 -15.52 3.63 -7.20
CA ILE A 32 -16.23 4.78 -6.62
C ILE A 32 -15.85 6.09 -7.36
N GLY A 33 -14.63 6.17 -7.91
CA GLY A 33 -14.16 7.30 -8.71
C GLY A 33 -14.09 8.60 -7.91
N THR A 34 -14.24 9.74 -8.60
CA THR A 34 -14.23 11.08 -8.01
C THR A 34 -15.59 11.52 -7.45
N GLN A 35 -16.57 10.62 -7.37
CA GLN A 35 -17.92 10.97 -6.91
C GLN A 35 -18.01 11.21 -5.40
N GLN A 36 -16.98 10.81 -4.65
CA GLN A 36 -16.87 10.97 -3.20
C GLN A 36 -15.56 11.70 -2.88
N ASP A 37 -15.60 12.60 -1.90
CA ASP A 37 -14.39 13.24 -1.39
C ASP A 37 -13.42 12.18 -0.88
N ALA A 38 -12.19 12.19 -1.40
CA ALA A 38 -11.15 11.23 -1.02
C ALA A 38 -10.90 11.20 0.51
N VAL A 39 -11.10 12.33 1.17
CA VAL A 39 -11.02 12.46 2.63
C VAL A 39 -12.12 11.62 3.31
N ALA A 40 -13.36 11.67 2.82
CA ALA A 40 -14.45 10.87 3.38
C ALA A 40 -14.19 9.37 3.20
N LEU A 41 -13.64 8.96 2.04
CA LEU A 41 -13.21 7.58 1.80
C LEU A 41 -12.12 7.14 2.78
N THR A 42 -11.09 7.96 2.99
CA THR A 42 -10.01 7.63 3.95
C THR A 42 -10.53 7.52 5.38
N MET A 43 -11.52 8.34 5.73
CA MET A 43 -12.11 8.37 7.06
C MET A 43 -12.96 7.11 7.31
N TRP A 44 -13.79 6.69 6.35
CA TRP A 44 -14.56 5.45 6.45
C TRP A 44 -13.67 4.21 6.47
N LEU A 45 -12.67 4.18 5.59
CA LEU A 45 -11.76 3.05 5.48
C LEU A 45 -10.88 2.92 6.72
N GLY A 46 -10.33 4.04 7.22
CA GLY A 46 -9.59 4.09 8.48
C GLY A 46 -10.46 3.75 9.70
N GLY A 47 -11.71 4.21 9.73
CA GLY A 47 -12.67 3.88 10.78
C GLY A 47 -13.00 2.39 10.82
N LEU A 48 -13.27 1.78 9.66
CA LEU A 48 -13.55 0.34 9.55
C LEU A 48 -12.34 -0.51 9.93
N LEU A 49 -11.14 -0.11 9.52
CA LEU A 49 -9.88 -0.78 9.91
C LEU A 49 -9.62 -0.68 11.42
N SER A 50 -9.89 0.48 12.01
CA SER A 50 -9.75 0.66 13.46
C SER A 50 -10.76 -0.18 14.23
N ALA A 51 -12.01 -0.24 13.75
CA ALA A 51 -13.06 -1.04 14.35
C ALA A 51 -12.77 -2.55 14.25
N SER A 52 -12.28 -3.02 13.10
CA SER A 52 -11.91 -4.44 12.93
C SER A 52 -10.69 -4.81 13.75
N ALA A 53 -9.71 -3.91 13.89
CA ALA A 53 -8.57 -4.11 14.79
C ALA A 53 -9.02 -4.23 16.25
N LEU A 54 -9.91 -3.35 16.73
CA LEU A 54 -10.46 -3.43 18.08
C LEU A 54 -11.26 -4.71 18.31
N ALA A 55 -12.08 -5.13 17.34
CA ALA A 55 -12.82 -6.39 17.42
C ALA A 55 -11.88 -7.61 17.47
N ALA A 56 -10.81 -7.60 16.69
CA ALA A 56 -9.79 -8.65 16.72
C ALA A 56 -9.08 -8.70 18.08
N MET A 57 -8.66 -7.55 18.62
CA MET A 57 -8.05 -7.47 19.95
C MET A 57 -9.00 -7.96 21.05
N ALA A 58 -10.27 -7.59 20.98
CA ALA A 58 -11.28 -8.06 21.92
C ALA A 58 -11.48 -9.59 21.84
N ALA A 59 -11.35 -10.18 20.65
CA ALA A 59 -11.47 -11.62 20.45
C ALA A 59 -10.21 -12.41 20.90
N THR A 60 -9.02 -11.83 20.76
CA THR A 60 -7.75 -12.47 21.18
C THR A 60 -7.42 -12.23 22.65
N GLY A 61 -8.08 -11.27 23.30
CA GLY A 61 -7.81 -10.88 24.68
C GLY A 61 -6.51 -10.09 24.84
N GLU A 62 -5.96 -9.56 23.75
CA GLU A 62 -4.79 -8.69 23.78
C GLU A 62 -5.16 -7.33 24.39
N GLY A 63 -4.37 -6.87 25.36
CA GLY A 63 -4.61 -5.60 26.04
C GLY A 63 -4.51 -4.39 25.11
N LEU A 64 -5.34 -3.37 25.35
CA LEU A 64 -5.40 -2.12 24.57
C LEU A 64 -4.10 -1.28 24.65
N ALA A 65 -3.23 -1.56 25.60
CA ALA A 65 -2.00 -0.82 25.83
C ALA A 65 -0.77 -1.70 25.56
N PRO A 66 0.29 -1.17 24.93
CA PRO A 66 1.58 -1.84 24.91
C PRO A 66 1.99 -2.15 26.35
N ALA A 67 2.36 -3.40 26.64
CA ALA A 67 2.76 -3.82 27.99
C ALA A 67 3.90 -2.96 28.57
N ASP A 68 4.74 -2.38 27.70
CA ASP A 68 5.87 -1.49 28.03
C ASP A 68 5.68 -0.07 27.45
N ALA A 69 4.53 0.55 27.71
CA ALA A 69 4.17 1.87 27.18
C ALA A 69 5.07 3.02 27.71
N THR A 70 6.22 3.23 27.07
CA THR A 70 7.12 4.37 27.31
C THR A 70 6.64 5.60 26.53
N ALA A 71 6.91 6.83 27.00
CA ALA A 71 6.58 8.05 26.26
C ALA A 71 7.12 8.06 24.80
N ARG A 72 8.27 7.41 24.57
CA ARG A 72 8.87 7.22 23.24
C ARG A 72 8.05 6.29 22.33
N SER A 73 7.46 5.22 22.86
CA SER A 73 6.64 4.31 22.04
C SER A 73 5.33 4.99 21.64
N TRP A 74 4.71 5.75 22.54
CA TRP A 74 3.55 6.57 22.22
C TRP A 74 3.85 7.62 21.16
N LEU A 75 4.98 8.32 21.26
CA LEU A 75 5.42 9.27 20.24
C LEU A 75 5.61 8.61 18.87
N ALA A 76 6.22 7.42 18.84
CA ALA A 76 6.38 6.65 17.60
C ALA A 76 5.03 6.20 17.01
N LEU A 77 4.08 5.76 17.85
CA LEU A 77 2.73 5.36 17.43
C LEU A 77 1.93 6.54 16.87
N VAL A 78 2.00 7.72 17.52
CA VAL A 78 1.35 8.94 17.02
C VAL A 78 1.99 9.38 15.70
N GLY A 79 3.32 9.35 15.60
CA GLY A 79 4.03 9.64 14.35
C GLY A 79 3.65 8.70 13.22
N LEU A 80 3.53 7.40 13.51
CA LEU A 80 3.05 6.40 12.56
C LEU A 80 1.61 6.70 12.12
N ALA A 81 0.70 6.96 13.06
CA ALA A 81 -0.70 7.26 12.74
C ALA A 81 -0.84 8.49 11.83
N LEU A 82 -0.11 9.57 12.12
CA LEU A 82 -0.15 10.80 11.31
C LEU A 82 0.44 10.57 9.90
N THR A 83 1.58 9.88 9.80
CA THR A 83 2.19 9.58 8.50
C THR A 83 1.33 8.63 7.68
N SER A 84 0.73 7.62 8.31
CA SER A 84 -0.23 6.70 7.67
C SER A 84 -1.50 7.41 7.21
N LEU A 85 -1.99 8.41 7.95
CA LEU A 85 -3.15 9.22 7.54
C LEU A 85 -2.84 10.00 6.26
N VAL A 86 -1.72 10.73 6.24
CA VAL A 86 -1.28 11.50 5.07
C VAL A 86 -1.05 10.57 3.88
N ALA A 87 -0.37 9.45 4.09
CA ALA A 87 -0.12 8.45 3.06
C ALA A 87 -1.43 7.90 2.47
N ASN A 88 -2.41 7.53 3.31
CA ASN A 88 -3.70 7.04 2.84
C ASN A 88 -4.48 8.11 2.06
N VAL A 89 -4.49 9.35 2.51
CA VAL A 89 -5.16 10.45 1.77
C VAL A 89 -4.51 10.65 0.40
N CYS A 90 -3.18 10.72 0.34
CA CYS A 90 -2.45 10.83 -0.91
C CYS A 90 -2.70 9.63 -1.83
N LEU A 91 -2.71 8.41 -1.29
CA LEU A 91 -2.94 7.19 -2.04
C LEU A 91 -4.35 7.18 -2.64
N ASN A 92 -5.39 7.45 -1.85
CA ASN A 92 -6.77 7.47 -2.33
C ASN A 92 -6.98 8.57 -3.38
N LEU A 93 -6.42 9.77 -3.16
CA LEU A 93 -6.42 10.84 -4.17
C LEU A 93 -5.71 10.43 -5.47
N GLY A 94 -4.58 9.75 -5.37
CA GLY A 94 -3.83 9.25 -6.53
C GLY A 94 -4.63 8.19 -7.29
N LEU A 95 -5.19 7.21 -6.58
CA LEU A 95 -5.98 6.13 -7.17
C LEU A 95 -7.23 6.63 -7.90
N GLN A 96 -7.86 7.71 -7.42
CA GLN A 96 -9.02 8.32 -8.09
C GLN A 96 -8.67 9.11 -9.35
N ARG A 97 -7.42 9.56 -9.51
CA ARG A 97 -6.99 10.46 -10.59
C ARG A 97 -6.15 9.77 -11.67
N LEU A 98 -5.63 8.58 -11.39
CA LEU A 98 -4.74 7.84 -12.28
C LEU A 98 -5.46 6.63 -12.86
N ASP A 99 -5.17 6.34 -14.14
CA ASP A 99 -5.60 5.11 -14.78
C ASP A 99 -5.01 3.87 -14.11
N ALA A 100 -5.65 2.72 -14.33
CA ALA A 100 -5.37 1.52 -13.56
C ALA A 100 -3.91 1.02 -13.69
N ALA A 101 -3.33 1.17 -14.88
CA ALA A 101 -1.96 0.76 -15.20
C ALA A 101 -0.89 1.65 -14.51
N PRO A 102 -0.85 2.99 -14.71
CA PRO A 102 0.15 3.83 -14.05
C PRO A 102 0.02 3.84 -12.52
N ALA A 103 -1.17 3.67 -11.96
CA ALA A 103 -1.31 3.60 -10.52
C ALA A 103 -0.81 2.25 -9.93
N ALA A 104 -0.99 1.12 -10.63
CA ALA A 104 -0.40 -0.16 -10.20
C ALA A 104 1.14 -0.12 -10.18
N VAL A 105 1.72 0.60 -11.13
CA VAL A 105 3.17 0.87 -11.20
C VAL A 105 3.63 1.69 -10.00
N ILE A 106 2.94 2.80 -9.70
CA ILE A 106 3.29 3.66 -8.56
C ILE A 106 3.19 2.89 -7.24
N SER A 107 2.16 2.04 -7.07
CA SER A 107 2.07 1.16 -5.90
C SER A 107 3.22 0.16 -5.81
N SER A 108 3.79 -0.26 -6.94
CA SER A 108 4.95 -1.16 -6.94
C SER A 108 6.23 -0.45 -6.48
N LEU A 109 6.37 0.86 -6.76
CA LEU A 109 7.49 1.68 -6.27
C LEU A 109 7.53 1.82 -4.75
N GLU A 110 6.37 1.69 -4.07
CA GLU A 110 6.32 1.66 -2.60
C GLU A 110 7.24 0.58 -2.02
N LEU A 111 7.29 -0.59 -2.65
CA LEU A 111 8.13 -1.71 -2.22
C LEU A 111 9.63 -1.38 -2.35
N LEU A 112 10.02 -0.67 -3.41
CA LEU A 112 11.38 -0.18 -3.61
C LEU A 112 11.79 0.80 -2.51
N PHE A 113 10.91 1.77 -2.20
CA PHE A 113 11.15 2.70 -1.10
C PHE A 113 11.20 2.00 0.24
N ALA A 114 10.34 1.01 0.49
CA ALA A 114 10.36 0.22 1.72
C ALA A 114 11.70 -0.49 1.92
N TYR A 115 12.26 -1.14 0.88
CA TYR A 115 13.59 -1.74 0.95
C TYR A 115 14.69 -0.72 1.18
N PHE A 116 14.62 0.44 0.51
CA PHE A 116 15.58 1.52 0.69
C PHE A 116 15.56 2.04 2.13
N PHE A 117 14.40 2.37 2.66
CA PHE A 117 14.23 2.83 4.04
C PHE A 117 14.60 1.75 5.06
N GLN A 118 14.30 0.48 4.78
CA GLN A 118 14.73 -0.62 5.65
C GLN A 118 16.26 -0.66 5.75
N SER A 119 16.97 -0.52 4.64
CA SER A 119 18.43 -0.49 4.67
C SER A 119 18.99 0.76 5.33
N ALA A 120 18.39 1.94 5.07
CA ALA A 120 18.88 3.22 5.54
C ALA A 120 18.57 3.48 7.02
N LEU A 121 17.37 3.11 7.49
CA LEU A 121 16.91 3.37 8.85
C LEU A 121 17.19 2.20 9.80
N LEU A 122 17.05 0.94 9.36
CA LEU A 122 17.25 -0.24 10.21
C LEU A 122 18.67 -0.82 10.07
N GLY A 123 19.49 -0.32 9.14
CA GLY A 123 20.87 -0.78 8.93
C GLY A 123 20.97 -2.23 8.47
N GLN A 124 19.87 -2.82 7.98
CA GLN A 124 19.87 -4.21 7.55
C GLN A 124 20.49 -4.36 6.15
N PRO A 125 21.42 -5.31 5.95
CA PRO A 125 22.07 -5.50 4.66
C PRO A 125 21.07 -5.94 3.60
N LEU A 126 21.08 -5.29 2.44
CA LEU A 126 20.24 -5.69 1.33
C LEU A 126 20.66 -7.08 0.85
N ARG A 127 19.70 -8.01 0.82
CA ARG A 127 19.89 -9.30 0.17
C ARG A 127 20.02 -9.09 -1.34
N PRO A 128 20.93 -9.80 -2.03
CA PRO A 128 21.08 -9.71 -3.49
C PRO A 128 19.77 -9.95 -4.24
N ALA A 129 18.93 -10.86 -3.73
CA ALA A 129 17.60 -11.15 -4.29
C ALA A 129 16.66 -9.92 -4.25
N ALA A 130 16.73 -9.08 -3.22
CA ALA A 130 15.92 -7.87 -3.13
C ALA A 130 16.36 -6.80 -4.15
N VAL A 131 17.65 -6.73 -4.46
CA VAL A 131 18.18 -5.83 -5.50
C VAL A 131 17.66 -6.24 -6.88
N VAL A 132 17.68 -7.53 -7.20
CA VAL A 132 17.14 -8.04 -8.46
C VAL A 132 15.63 -7.80 -8.55
N GLY A 133 14.88 -8.07 -7.47
CA GLY A 133 13.45 -7.79 -7.41
C GLY A 133 13.13 -6.30 -7.59
N GLY A 134 13.88 -5.42 -6.93
CA GLY A 134 13.74 -3.97 -7.09
C GLY A 134 14.03 -3.49 -8.50
N ALA A 135 15.08 -4.02 -9.15
CA ALA A 135 15.39 -3.70 -10.54
C ALA A 135 14.27 -4.12 -11.51
N LEU A 136 13.66 -5.29 -11.27
CA LEU A 136 12.54 -5.78 -12.08
C LEU A 136 11.30 -4.90 -11.93
N ILE A 137 11.00 -4.46 -10.70
CA ILE A 137 9.91 -3.52 -10.43
C ILE A 137 10.15 -2.19 -11.14
N ALA A 138 11.37 -1.65 -11.06
CA ALA A 138 11.73 -0.40 -11.72
C ALA A 138 11.62 -0.51 -13.26
N ALA A 139 12.04 -1.64 -13.84
CA ALA A 139 11.92 -1.89 -15.27
C ALA A 139 10.46 -1.98 -15.73
N SER A 140 9.62 -2.69 -14.97
CA SER A 140 8.17 -2.77 -15.23
C SER A 140 7.49 -1.40 -15.15
N ALA A 141 7.90 -0.59 -14.16
CA ALA A 141 7.42 0.76 -13.99
C ALA A 141 7.71 1.64 -15.21
N LEU A 142 8.97 1.66 -15.63
CA LEU A 142 9.42 2.40 -16.81
C LEU A 142 8.68 1.95 -18.06
N GLY A 143 8.61 0.64 -18.33
CA GLY A 143 7.93 0.10 -19.51
C GLY A 143 6.46 0.50 -19.59
N THR A 144 5.74 0.44 -18.48
CA THR A 144 4.33 0.84 -18.40
C THR A 144 4.15 2.34 -18.57
N SER A 145 5.04 3.16 -18.00
CA SER A 145 5.02 4.61 -18.20
C SER A 145 5.28 5.01 -19.65
N TYR A 146 6.23 4.36 -20.34
CA TYR A 146 6.47 4.59 -21.76
C TYR A 146 5.25 4.20 -22.61
N ALA A 147 4.66 3.04 -22.36
CA ALA A 147 3.48 2.56 -23.08
C ALA A 147 2.27 3.50 -22.90
N ALA A 148 2.04 3.98 -21.67
CA ALA A 148 0.97 4.94 -21.37
C ALA A 148 1.15 6.26 -22.13
N THR A 149 2.39 6.75 -22.28
CA THR A 149 2.69 8.00 -23.00
C THR A 149 2.41 7.88 -24.50
N THR A 150 2.62 6.71 -25.10
CA THR A 150 2.33 6.45 -26.52
C THR A 150 0.85 6.28 -26.86
N ALA A 151 0.01 5.90 -25.90
CA ALA A 151 -1.43 5.69 -26.12
C ALA A 151 -2.24 7.00 -26.18
N ILE A 152 -1.69 8.12 -25.67
CA ILE A 152 -2.29 9.45 -25.77
C ILE A 152 -1.94 10.05 -27.15
N ARG A 153 -2.50 9.50 -28.24
CA ARG A 153 -2.57 10.20 -29.53
C ARG A 153 -3.97 10.80 -29.69
N PRO A 154 -4.12 12.12 -29.85
CA PRO A 154 -5.43 12.74 -30.01
C PRO A 154 -6.05 12.32 -31.35
N SER A 155 -7.26 11.79 -31.33
CA SER A 155 -8.12 11.75 -32.51
C SER A 155 -8.47 13.19 -32.86
N VAL A 156 -7.72 13.77 -33.80
CA VAL A 156 -8.07 15.05 -34.42
C VAL A 156 -9.48 14.88 -35.00
N PRO A 157 -10.49 15.65 -34.56
CA PRO A 157 -11.74 15.72 -35.28
C PRO A 157 -11.41 16.33 -36.63
N MET A 158 -11.46 15.52 -37.68
CA MET A 158 -11.52 16.05 -39.04
C MET A 158 -12.81 16.84 -39.11
N ALA A 159 -12.69 18.16 -39.05
CA ALA A 159 -13.77 19.07 -39.36
C ALA A 159 -14.19 18.81 -40.81
N GLU A 160 -15.28 18.06 -41.00
CA GLU A 160 -15.96 18.02 -42.28
C GLU A 160 -16.59 19.40 -42.52
N ARG A 161 -16.11 20.02 -43.59
CA ARG A 161 -16.63 21.24 -44.22
C ARG A 161 -17.83 20.91 -45.09
#